data_AF-A0AAN7SIS0-F1
#
_entry.id   AF-A0AAN7SIS0-F1
#
_cell.length_a   1.000
_cell.length_b   1.000
_cell.length_c   1.000
_cell.angle_alpha   90.00
_cell.angle_beta   90.00
_cell.angle_gamma   90.00
#
_symmetry.space_group_name_H-M   'P 1'
#
loop_
_entity.id
_entity.type
_entity.pdbx_description
1 polymer ?
#
loop_
_entity_poly.entity_id
_entity_poly.type
_entity_poly.pdbx_seq_one_letter_code
_entity_poly.pdbx_strand_id
1 'polypeptide(L)'
;METLVKIISWVFPDFHFQWLVDESKKNIPQELDFVQEGKNAEKISKAFRHYDWLKVPTIRWDLTTKRVLTMEYIEGGQVNDLKYIKENKINPYEVTEKLGTLYSEMIFLNGFVHSDPHPGNILVKKSDKGGVNVILLDHGLYATLTNELRVSYAKLWLSILNRDRKGMRMYSDKLGIQGDLYGLFACMVAGRSWDSILQGLEGRAKDLNGERRTMQTALPKFLPQISGILENVNRQMLLILKTNDLIRGIEHTLGTHTRNGAFRIMCYYCIRSIYSQKLYYCHTKIQRLKVSVAEKWLLLKLKVYYFFVYLGNWCNILVSLGKRPALM
;
A
#
# COMPACT_ATOMS: atom_id res chain seq x y z
N MET A 1 4.85 27.51 14.37
CA MET A 1 5.34 26.13 14.18
C MET A 1 6.86 26.04 14.21
N GLU A 2 7.60 26.77 13.36
CA GLU A 2 9.08 26.67 13.28
C GLU A 2 9.81 26.99 14.59
N THR A 3 9.40 28.04 15.30
CA THR A 3 10.02 28.41 16.59
C THR A 3 9.89 27.31 17.63
N LEU A 4 8.76 26.60 17.62
CA LEU A 4 8.45 25.52 18.56
C LEU A 4 9.24 24.26 18.23
N VAL A 5 9.42 23.95 16.94
CA VAL A 5 10.29 22.85 16.49
C VAL A 5 11.76 23.13 16.75
N LYS A 6 12.22 24.38 16.62
CA LYS A 6 13.58 24.76 17.02
C LYS A 6 13.82 24.55 18.51
N ILE A 7 12.84 24.87 19.37
CA ILE A 7 12.91 24.60 20.81
C ILE A 7 12.93 23.09 21.07
N ILE A 8 12.09 22.30 20.40
CA ILE A 8 12.07 20.84 20.54
C ILE A 8 13.40 20.21 20.09
N SER A 9 13.96 20.61 18.96
CA SER A 9 15.26 20.12 18.50
C SER A 9 16.42 20.57 19.38
N TRP A 10 16.25 21.63 20.18
CA TRP A 10 17.21 22.00 21.22
C TRP A 10 17.09 21.10 22.45
N VAL A 11 15.87 20.69 22.84
CA VAL A 11 15.63 19.78 23.98
C VAL A 11 15.93 18.32 23.64
N PHE A 12 15.65 17.90 22.41
CA PHE A 12 15.86 16.54 21.89
C PHE A 12 16.70 16.59 20.60
N PRO A 13 18.02 16.77 20.70
CA PRO A 13 18.90 16.92 19.53
C PRO A 13 18.93 15.69 18.62
N ASP A 14 18.61 14.49 19.14
CA ASP A 14 18.50 13.26 18.34
C ASP A 14 17.23 13.22 17.45
N PHE A 15 16.32 14.20 17.59
CA PHE A 15 15.07 14.28 16.84
C PHE A 15 14.97 15.58 16.03
N HIS A 16 15.19 15.46 14.72
CA HIS A 16 15.06 16.56 13.77
C HIS A 16 13.65 16.57 13.14
N PHE A 17 12.71 17.33 13.70
CA PHE A 17 11.33 17.43 13.20
C PHE A 17 11.13 18.46 12.08
N GLN A 18 12.21 19.08 11.58
CA GLN A 18 12.10 20.15 10.59
C GLN A 18 11.41 19.67 9.30
N TRP A 19 11.68 18.44 8.85
CA TRP A 19 11.04 17.85 7.68
C TRP A 19 9.52 17.75 7.82
N LEU A 20 9.01 17.51 9.05
CA LEU A 20 7.58 17.42 9.33
C LEU A 20 6.91 18.79 9.14
N VAL A 21 7.55 19.85 9.62
CA VAL A 21 7.06 21.23 9.45
C VAL A 21 7.01 21.61 7.98
N ASP A 22 8.06 21.30 7.23
CA ASP A 22 8.13 21.59 5.79
C ASP A 22 7.02 20.86 5.02
N GLU A 23 6.74 19.61 5.39
CA GLU A 23 5.69 18.80 4.78
C GLU A 23 4.30 19.33 5.16
N SER A 24 4.06 19.67 6.43
CA SER A 24 2.81 20.28 6.88
C SER A 24 2.54 21.62 6.20
N LYS A 25 3.55 22.49 6.05
CA LYS A 25 3.43 23.77 5.34
C LYS A 25 2.98 23.60 3.90
N LYS A 26 3.38 22.51 3.25
CA LYS A 26 3.02 22.19 1.86
C LYS A 26 1.63 21.57 1.74
N ASN A 27 1.25 20.73 2.70
CA ASN A 27 0.03 19.92 2.61
C ASN A 27 -1.21 20.64 3.18
N ILE A 28 -1.08 21.41 4.26
CA ILE A 28 -2.21 22.15 4.85
C ILE A 28 -2.93 23.06 3.84
N PRO A 29 -2.25 23.86 3.00
CA PRO A 29 -2.95 24.69 2.03
C PRO A 29 -3.71 23.88 0.97
N GLN A 30 -3.26 22.67 0.65
CA GLN A 30 -3.93 21.78 -0.31
C GLN A 30 -5.19 21.17 0.32
N GLU A 31 -5.15 20.80 1.59
CA GLU A 31 -6.32 20.31 2.34
C GLU A 31 -7.39 21.38 2.52
N LEU A 32 -7.01 22.66 2.56
CA LEU A 32 -7.93 23.77 2.73
C LEU A 32 -8.52 24.31 1.41
N ASP A 33 -8.14 23.76 0.24
CA ASP A 33 -8.71 24.14 -1.06
C ASP A 33 -9.58 23.01 -1.62
N PHE A 34 -10.86 23.03 -1.25
CA PHE A 34 -11.82 22.01 -1.68
C PHE A 34 -12.12 22.00 -3.19
N VAL A 35 -11.78 23.06 -3.92
CA VAL A 35 -11.82 23.02 -5.40
C VAL A 35 -10.73 22.08 -5.91
N GLN A 36 -9.56 22.07 -5.28
CA GLN A 36 -8.48 21.14 -5.63
C GLN A 36 -8.85 19.70 -5.28
N GLU A 37 -9.47 19.48 -4.13
CA GLU A 37 -10.00 18.17 -3.74
C GLU A 37 -11.01 17.63 -4.77
N GLY A 38 -12.00 18.45 -5.16
CA GLY A 38 -12.97 18.04 -6.19
C GLY A 38 -12.31 17.70 -7.55
N LYS A 39 -11.26 18.43 -7.94
CA LYS A 39 -10.50 18.13 -9.17
C LYS A 39 -9.73 16.82 -9.06
N ASN A 40 -9.16 16.53 -7.89
CA ASN A 40 -8.49 15.26 -7.61
C ASN A 40 -9.50 14.10 -7.67
N ALA A 41 -10.69 14.26 -7.09
CA ALA A 41 -11.77 13.28 -7.14
C ALA A 41 -12.14 12.93 -8.58
N GLU A 42 -12.37 13.93 -9.43
CA GLU A 42 -12.66 13.69 -10.85
C GLU A 42 -11.51 13.00 -11.58
N LYS A 43 -10.27 13.38 -11.29
CA LYS A 43 -9.08 12.78 -11.91
C LYS A 43 -8.99 11.29 -11.57
N ILE A 44 -9.24 10.92 -10.32
CA ILE A 44 -9.27 9.52 -9.88
C ILE A 44 -10.45 8.77 -10.47
N SER A 45 -11.64 9.37 -10.43
CA SER A 45 -12.83 8.82 -11.09
C SER A 45 -12.56 8.49 -12.56
N LYS A 46 -11.91 9.40 -13.30
CA LYS A 46 -11.51 9.22 -14.71
C LYS A 46 -10.43 8.13 -14.88
N ALA A 47 -9.39 8.13 -14.05
CA ALA A 47 -8.28 7.19 -14.15
C ALA A 47 -8.71 5.73 -13.89
N PHE A 48 -9.70 5.53 -13.02
CA PHE A 48 -10.11 4.22 -12.55
C PHE A 48 -11.50 3.79 -13.03
N ARG A 49 -12.03 4.39 -14.12
CA ARG A 49 -13.33 4.02 -14.73
C ARG A 49 -13.45 2.55 -15.12
N HIS A 50 -12.33 1.86 -15.29
CA HIS A 50 -12.29 0.44 -15.63
C HIS A 50 -12.59 -0.47 -14.42
N TYR A 51 -12.62 0.07 -13.20
CA TYR A 51 -13.10 -0.64 -12.02
C TYR A 51 -14.57 -0.34 -11.77
N ASP A 52 -15.42 -1.32 -12.10
CA ASP A 52 -16.86 -1.28 -11.85
C ASP A 52 -17.24 -1.28 -10.36
N TRP A 53 -16.33 -1.76 -9.51
CA TRP A 53 -16.46 -1.81 -8.06
C TRP A 53 -15.95 -0.56 -7.34
N LEU A 54 -15.24 0.35 -8.02
CA LEU A 54 -14.76 1.59 -7.42
C LEU A 54 -15.74 2.72 -7.70
N LYS A 55 -16.18 3.42 -6.65
CA LYS A 55 -17.01 4.61 -6.77
C LYS A 55 -16.29 5.80 -6.15
N VAL A 56 -16.26 6.89 -6.91
CA VAL A 56 -15.89 8.23 -6.42
C VAL A 56 -17.13 9.09 -6.56
N PRO A 57 -17.59 9.77 -5.49
CA PRO A 57 -18.73 10.68 -5.56
C PRO A 57 -18.59 11.72 -6.67
N THR A 58 -19.67 11.95 -7.41
CA THR A 58 -19.71 13.01 -8.42
C THR A 58 -19.71 14.38 -7.75
N ILE A 59 -18.80 15.27 -8.15
CA ILE A 59 -18.71 16.62 -7.58
C ILE A 59 -19.83 17.51 -8.13
N ARG A 60 -20.50 18.25 -7.24
CA ARG A 60 -21.48 19.29 -7.56
C ARG A 60 -20.78 20.64 -7.60
N TRP A 61 -20.23 20.96 -8.77
CA TRP A 61 -19.45 22.18 -8.98
C TRP A 61 -20.24 23.47 -8.78
N ASP A 62 -21.55 23.43 -9.01
CA ASP A 62 -22.48 24.53 -8.77
C ASP A 62 -22.58 24.93 -7.28
N LEU A 63 -22.25 24.00 -6.37
CA LEU A 63 -22.30 24.18 -4.92
C LEU A 63 -20.92 24.07 -4.25
N THR A 64 -19.85 23.92 -5.04
CA THR A 64 -18.48 23.73 -4.53
C THR A 64 -17.71 25.04 -4.58
N THR A 65 -17.10 25.40 -3.47
CA THR A 65 -16.19 26.54 -3.33
C THR A 65 -14.87 26.07 -2.71
N LYS A 66 -13.91 26.98 -2.51
CA LYS A 66 -12.67 26.63 -1.80
C LYS A 66 -12.88 26.15 -0.37
N ARG A 67 -14.00 26.50 0.26
CA ARG A 67 -14.30 26.24 1.68
C ARG A 67 -15.47 25.28 1.90
N VAL A 68 -16.21 24.91 0.84
CA VAL A 68 -17.31 23.94 0.90
C VAL A 68 -17.19 23.00 -0.28
N LEU A 69 -17.01 21.70 -0.03
CA LEU A 69 -17.08 20.65 -1.05
C LEU A 69 -18.49 20.03 -1.04
N THR A 70 -19.15 20.02 -2.20
CA THR A 70 -20.45 19.34 -2.35
C THR A 70 -20.32 18.21 -3.36
N MET A 71 -20.77 17.02 -2.99
CA MET A 71 -20.67 15.82 -3.83
C MET A 71 -21.90 14.91 -3.68
N GLU A 72 -22.02 13.95 -4.60
CA GLU A 72 -23.03 12.89 -4.57
C GLU A 72 -23.07 12.20 -3.20
N TYR A 73 -24.26 12.12 -2.61
CA TYR A 73 -24.45 11.36 -1.38
C TYR A 73 -24.45 9.86 -1.69
N ILE A 74 -23.61 9.11 -0.97
CA ILE A 74 -23.49 7.66 -1.14
C ILE A 74 -23.55 7.00 0.23
N GLU A 75 -24.50 6.07 0.37
CA GLU A 75 -24.61 5.24 1.56
C GLU A 75 -23.56 4.13 1.57
N GLY A 76 -23.08 3.78 2.76
CA GLY A 76 -22.14 2.69 2.98
C GLY A 76 -21.68 2.66 4.44
N GLY A 77 -21.07 1.56 4.84
CA GLY A 77 -20.41 1.47 6.14
C GLY A 77 -18.93 1.78 6.00
N GLN A 78 -18.29 2.29 7.07
CA GLN A 78 -16.85 2.49 7.04
C GLN A 78 -16.11 1.16 6.84
N VAL A 79 -14.98 1.20 6.13
CA VAL A 79 -14.19 0.00 5.81
C VAL A 79 -13.74 -0.79 7.03
N ASN A 80 -13.61 -0.14 8.18
CA ASN A 80 -13.20 -0.72 9.46
C ASN A 80 -14.41 -1.10 10.37
N ASP A 81 -15.64 -0.90 9.91
CA ASP A 81 -16.84 -1.29 10.65
C ASP A 81 -17.16 -2.78 10.46
N LEU A 82 -16.65 -3.59 11.39
CA LEU A 82 -16.87 -5.05 11.40
C LEU A 82 -18.33 -5.43 11.57
N LYS A 83 -19.13 -4.62 12.27
CA LYS A 83 -20.55 -4.88 12.48
C LYS A 83 -21.30 -4.71 11.17
N TYR A 84 -21.09 -3.57 10.50
CA TYR A 84 -21.69 -3.32 9.18
C TYR A 84 -21.31 -4.39 8.16
N ILE A 85 -20.03 -4.76 8.09
CA ILE A 85 -19.54 -5.79 7.16
C ILE A 85 -20.24 -7.13 7.40
N LYS A 86 -20.41 -7.53 8.67
CA LYS A 86 -21.08 -8.78 9.03
C LYS A 86 -22.58 -8.74 8.71
N GLU A 87 -23.26 -7.66 9.10
CA GLU A 87 -24.71 -7.49 8.87
C GLU A 87 -25.06 -7.46 7.39
N ASN A 88 -24.22 -6.82 6.57
CA ASN A 88 -24.40 -6.74 5.12
C ASN A 88 -23.84 -7.95 4.36
N LYS A 89 -23.28 -8.94 5.06
CA LYS A 89 -22.64 -10.14 4.48
C LYS A 89 -21.58 -9.78 3.42
N ILE A 90 -20.79 -8.75 3.70
CA ILE A 90 -19.68 -8.32 2.85
C ILE A 90 -18.49 -9.22 3.14
N ASN A 91 -17.80 -9.68 2.09
CA ASN A 91 -16.58 -10.48 2.25
C ASN A 91 -15.39 -9.56 2.57
N PRO A 92 -14.79 -9.64 3.76
CA PRO A 92 -13.66 -8.78 4.13
C PRO A 92 -12.43 -8.98 3.24
N TYR A 93 -12.22 -10.20 2.73
CA TYR A 93 -11.09 -10.49 1.83
C TYR A 93 -11.24 -9.81 0.48
N GLU A 94 -12.48 -9.66 -0.01
CA GLU A 94 -12.74 -8.96 -1.26
C GLU A 94 -12.47 -7.46 -1.12
N VAL A 95 -12.84 -6.88 0.03
CA VAL A 95 -12.54 -5.49 0.37
C VAL A 95 -11.04 -5.23 0.35
N THR A 96 -10.25 -6.05 1.05
CA THR A 96 -8.80 -5.84 1.14
C THR A 96 -8.08 -6.14 -0.17
N GLU A 97 -8.54 -7.10 -0.95
CA GLU A 97 -8.04 -7.34 -2.31
C GLU A 97 -8.31 -6.15 -3.24
N LYS A 98 -9.51 -5.57 -3.20
CA LYS A 98 -9.85 -4.37 -3.99
C LYS A 98 -9.03 -3.15 -3.58
N LEU A 99 -8.88 -2.91 -2.28
CA LEU A 99 -8.03 -1.83 -1.77
C LEU A 99 -6.56 -2.02 -2.14
N GLY A 100 -6.02 -3.22 -1.92
CA GLY A 100 -4.65 -3.55 -2.30
C GLY A 100 -4.42 -3.34 -3.80
N THR A 101 -5.40 -3.71 -4.64
CA THR A 101 -5.36 -3.51 -6.09
C THR A 101 -5.36 -2.02 -6.45
N LEU A 102 -6.27 -1.24 -5.85
CA LEU A 102 -6.40 0.20 -6.07
C LEU A 102 -5.11 0.95 -5.77
N TYR A 103 -4.59 0.78 -4.55
CA TYR A 103 -3.39 1.51 -4.10
C TYR A 103 -2.14 1.02 -4.82
N SER A 104 -2.03 -0.27 -5.12
CA SER A 104 -0.91 -0.78 -5.92
C SER A 104 -0.91 -0.18 -7.32
N GLU A 105 -2.07 -0.05 -7.97
CA GLU A 105 -2.15 0.61 -9.28
C GLU A 105 -1.80 2.10 -9.20
N MET A 106 -2.33 2.82 -8.20
CA MET A 106 -1.96 4.21 -7.93
C MET A 106 -0.44 4.38 -7.78
N ILE A 107 0.21 3.50 -7.02
CA ILE A 107 1.65 3.57 -6.72
C ILE A 107 2.51 3.16 -7.91
N PHE A 108 2.23 2.03 -8.55
CA PHE A 108 3.16 1.41 -9.50
C PHE A 108 2.91 1.78 -10.96
N LEU A 109 1.68 2.08 -11.35
CA LEU A 109 1.31 2.34 -12.74
C LEU A 109 1.03 3.82 -12.99
N ASN A 110 0.11 4.42 -12.22
CA ASN A 110 -0.31 5.79 -12.44
C ASN A 110 0.70 6.79 -11.87
N GLY A 111 1.21 6.51 -10.68
CA GLY A 111 2.04 7.42 -9.90
C GLY A 111 1.29 8.64 -9.40
N PHE A 112 -0.03 8.57 -9.25
CA PHE A 112 -0.82 9.59 -8.58
C PHE A 112 -1.47 8.94 -7.38
N VAL A 113 -0.86 9.13 -6.22
CA VAL A 113 -1.11 8.33 -5.01
C VAL A 113 -1.83 9.15 -3.97
N HIS A 114 -2.94 8.61 -3.47
CA HIS A 114 -3.65 9.20 -2.34
C HIS A 114 -2.77 9.09 -1.10
N SER A 115 -2.41 10.25 -0.57
CA SER A 115 -1.38 10.42 0.44
C SER A 115 -1.91 10.34 1.88
N ASP A 116 -3.24 10.24 2.05
CA ASP A 116 -3.86 10.06 3.36
C ASP A 116 -5.17 9.25 3.32
N PRO A 117 -5.12 7.96 2.96
CA PRO A 117 -6.32 7.14 2.88
C PRO A 117 -6.82 6.71 4.26
N HIS A 118 -7.39 7.65 5.02
CA HIS A 118 -7.94 7.38 6.34
C HIS A 118 -9.13 6.39 6.23
N PRO A 119 -9.21 5.34 7.06
CA PRO A 119 -10.29 4.35 6.99
C PRO A 119 -11.69 4.97 7.08
N GLY A 120 -11.83 6.09 7.80
CA GLY A 120 -13.11 6.83 7.90
C GLY A 120 -13.59 7.44 6.58
N ASN A 121 -12.69 7.66 5.61
CA ASN A 121 -12.99 8.23 4.29
C ASN A 121 -13.17 7.15 3.21
N ILE A 122 -13.17 5.88 3.62
CA ILE A 122 -13.38 4.73 2.75
C ILE A 122 -14.64 4.03 3.20
N LEU A 123 -15.68 4.08 2.37
CA LEU A 123 -16.90 3.31 2.60
C LEU A 123 -16.88 2.02 1.80
N VAL A 124 -17.60 1.02 2.31
CA VAL A 124 -17.92 -0.22 1.62
C VAL A 124 -19.42 -0.38 1.57
N LYS A 125 -19.92 -0.82 0.41
CA LYS A 125 -21.34 -1.15 0.23
C LYS A 125 -21.43 -2.45 -0.57
N LYS A 126 -22.38 -3.30 -0.23
CA LYS A 126 -22.68 -4.47 -1.06
C LYS A 126 -23.17 -4.02 -2.44
N SER A 127 -22.61 -4.58 -3.50
CA SER A 127 -23.04 -4.27 -4.86
C SER A 127 -24.32 -5.05 -5.21
N ASP A 128 -25.25 -4.39 -5.90
CA ASP A 128 -26.48 -5.03 -6.39
C ASP A 128 -26.19 -6.16 -7.39
N LYS A 129 -25.03 -6.11 -8.06
CA LYS A 129 -24.55 -7.12 -9.01
C LYS A 129 -23.77 -8.27 -8.35
N GLY A 130 -23.69 -8.27 -7.02
CA GLY A 130 -22.82 -9.16 -6.25
C GLY A 130 -21.42 -8.56 -6.03
N GLY A 131 -20.81 -8.95 -4.91
CA GLY A 131 -19.52 -8.40 -4.45
C GLY A 131 -19.65 -7.11 -3.64
N VAL A 132 -18.55 -6.38 -3.50
CA VAL A 132 -18.45 -5.13 -2.73
C VAL A 132 -18.02 -3.94 -3.57
N ASN A 133 -18.70 -2.82 -3.43
CA ASN A 133 -18.25 -1.53 -3.93
C ASN A 133 -17.41 -0.82 -2.87
N VAL A 134 -16.27 -0.30 -3.29
CA VAL A 134 -15.39 0.55 -2.46
C VAL A 134 -15.63 1.99 -2.89
N ILE A 135 -15.91 2.85 -1.92
CA ILE A 135 -16.19 4.26 -2.14
C ILE A 135 -15.11 5.10 -1.49
N LEU A 136 -14.40 5.91 -2.28
CA LEU A 136 -13.43 6.88 -1.77
C LEU A 136 -14.10 8.24 -1.65
N LEU A 137 -14.12 8.81 -0.45
CA LEU A 137 -14.73 10.11 -0.18
C LEU A 137 -13.71 11.25 -0.25
N ASP A 138 -12.56 11.05 0.39
CA ASP A 138 -11.53 12.07 0.54
C ASP A 138 -10.57 12.04 -0.64
N HIS A 139 -10.35 13.22 -1.20
CA HIS A 139 -9.38 13.43 -2.26
C HIS A 139 -8.46 14.64 -2.03
N GLY A 140 -8.33 15.10 -0.79
CA GLY A 140 -7.61 16.32 -0.42
C GLY A 140 -6.12 16.23 -0.74
N LEU A 141 -5.48 15.13 -0.33
CA LEU A 141 -4.04 14.94 -0.53
C LEU A 141 -3.68 13.84 -1.53
N TYR A 142 -3.01 14.28 -2.58
CA TYR A 142 -2.36 13.42 -3.57
C TYR A 142 -0.92 13.85 -3.83
N ALA A 143 -0.07 12.87 -4.06
CA ALA A 143 1.28 13.08 -4.54
C ALA A 143 1.50 12.43 -5.90
N THR A 144 2.36 13.06 -6.69
CA THR A 144 2.78 12.51 -7.98
C THR A 144 4.16 11.89 -7.84
N LEU A 145 4.25 10.58 -8.05
CA LEU A 145 5.46 9.80 -8.03
C LEU A 145 6.18 9.82 -9.38
N THR A 146 7.48 10.07 -9.37
CA THR A 146 8.30 9.99 -10.57
C THR A 146 8.40 8.54 -11.07
N ASN A 147 8.52 8.34 -12.39
CA ASN A 147 8.69 7.01 -12.96
C ASN A 147 9.92 6.29 -12.37
N GLU A 148 11.00 7.02 -12.13
CA GLU A 148 12.22 6.46 -11.53
C GLU A 148 11.97 5.93 -10.12
N LEU A 149 11.26 6.69 -9.28
CA LEU A 149 10.92 6.26 -7.93
C LEU A 149 10.01 5.03 -7.96
N ARG A 150 8.95 5.04 -8.78
CA ARG A 150 8.03 3.90 -8.90
C ARG A 150 8.75 2.61 -9.29
N VAL A 151 9.65 2.71 -10.27
CA VAL A 151 10.43 1.57 -10.75
C VAL A 151 11.44 1.12 -9.70
N SER A 152 12.14 2.03 -9.04
CA SER A 152 13.10 1.69 -7.99
C SER A 152 12.40 1.01 -6.82
N TYR A 153 11.21 1.50 -6.46
CA TYR A 153 10.36 0.88 -5.44
C TYR A 153 9.84 -0.50 -5.86
N ALA A 154 9.39 -0.67 -7.10
CA ALA A 154 9.00 -1.97 -7.63
C ALA A 154 10.16 -2.98 -7.60
N LYS A 155 11.36 -2.54 -7.97
CA LYS A 155 12.56 -3.37 -7.94
C LYS A 155 13.01 -3.71 -6.53
N LEU A 156 12.91 -2.77 -5.57
CA LEU A 156 13.12 -3.05 -4.15
C LEU A 156 12.18 -4.17 -3.66
N TRP A 157 10.88 -4.05 -3.95
CA TRP A 157 9.90 -5.08 -3.60
C TRP A 157 10.25 -6.46 -4.19
N LEU A 158 10.63 -6.52 -5.46
CA LEU A 158 11.06 -7.77 -6.07
C LEU A 158 12.37 -8.30 -5.47
N SER A 159 13.29 -7.44 -5.07
CA SER A 159 14.52 -7.84 -4.37
C SER A 159 14.23 -8.40 -2.99
N ILE A 160 13.26 -7.83 -2.25
CA ILE A 160 12.78 -8.38 -0.97
C ILE A 160 12.23 -9.80 -1.17
N LEU A 161 11.38 -9.98 -2.19
CA LEU A 161 10.76 -11.27 -2.50
C LEU A 161 11.77 -12.33 -2.93
N ASN A 162 12.75 -11.94 -3.74
CA ASN A 162 13.82 -12.82 -4.22
C ASN A 162 14.97 -12.97 -3.23
N ARG A 163 14.89 -12.33 -2.05
CA ARG A 163 15.95 -12.33 -1.02
C ARG A 163 17.29 -11.81 -1.55
N ASP A 164 17.23 -10.96 -2.57
CA ASP A 164 18.38 -10.38 -3.24
C ASP A 164 18.90 -9.19 -2.42
N ARG A 165 19.86 -9.46 -1.54
CA ARG A 165 20.48 -8.43 -0.69
C ARG A 165 21.16 -7.32 -1.48
N LYS A 166 21.77 -7.64 -2.63
CA LYS A 166 22.45 -6.65 -3.46
C LYS A 166 21.43 -5.69 -4.08
N GLY A 167 20.35 -6.24 -4.61
CA GLY A 167 19.23 -5.45 -5.13
C GLY A 167 18.55 -4.63 -4.03
N MET A 168 18.29 -5.20 -2.86
CA MET A 168 17.71 -4.45 -1.72
C MET A 168 18.56 -3.24 -1.36
N ARG A 169 19.88 -3.40 -1.23
CA ARG A 169 20.80 -2.28 -0.97
C ARG A 169 20.79 -1.25 -2.10
N MET A 170 20.93 -1.69 -3.35
CA MET A 170 20.97 -0.82 -4.52
C MET A 170 19.70 0.03 -4.67
N TYR A 171 18.52 -0.58 -4.53
CA TYR A 171 17.26 0.15 -4.71
C TYR A 171 16.86 0.96 -3.47
N SER A 172 17.31 0.58 -2.27
CA SER A 172 17.16 1.42 -1.08
C SER A 172 17.99 2.70 -1.20
N ASP A 173 19.22 2.61 -1.72
CA ASP A 173 20.08 3.77 -1.99
C ASP A 173 19.42 4.75 -2.97
N LYS A 174 18.85 4.23 -4.07
CA LYS A 174 18.06 5.03 -5.03
C LYS A 174 16.82 5.70 -4.43
N LEU A 175 16.32 5.21 -3.30
CA LEU A 175 15.17 5.77 -2.60
C LEU A 175 15.58 6.71 -1.45
N GLY A 176 16.89 6.98 -1.30
CA GLY A 176 17.45 7.90 -0.31
C GLY A 176 18.02 7.20 0.94
N ILE A 177 18.04 5.87 1.00
CA ILE A 177 18.53 5.13 2.16
C ILE A 177 19.95 4.65 1.91
N GLN A 178 20.92 5.35 2.52
CA GLN A 178 22.33 5.03 2.39
C GLN A 178 22.80 4.00 3.43
N GLY A 179 23.86 3.27 3.08
CA GLY A 179 24.57 2.39 4.02
C GLY A 179 23.80 1.14 4.43
N ASP A 180 23.98 0.74 5.69
CA ASP A 180 23.47 -0.54 6.22
C ASP A 180 22.01 -0.48 6.69
N LEU A 181 21.37 0.69 6.59
CA LEU A 181 19.96 0.89 6.95
C LEU A 181 18.97 0.25 5.97
N TYR A 182 19.43 -0.22 4.80
CA TYR A 182 18.58 -0.87 3.80
C TYR A 182 17.81 -2.08 4.37
N GLY A 183 18.39 -2.80 5.35
CA GLY A 183 17.74 -3.95 5.98
C GLY A 183 16.52 -3.54 6.80
N LEU A 184 16.67 -2.51 7.63
CA LEU A 184 15.57 -1.95 8.42
C LEU A 184 14.51 -1.32 7.51
N PHE A 185 14.92 -0.62 6.46
CA PHE A 185 14.00 -0.07 5.46
C PHE A 185 13.20 -1.18 4.75
N ALA A 186 13.84 -2.28 4.35
CA ALA A 186 13.16 -3.44 3.78
C ALA A 186 12.15 -4.05 4.75
N CYS A 187 12.46 -4.13 6.05
CA CYS A 187 11.52 -4.56 7.08
C CYS A 187 10.31 -3.62 7.20
N MET A 188 10.52 -2.30 7.17
CA MET A 188 9.44 -1.30 7.18
C MET A 188 8.55 -1.42 5.93
N VAL A 189 9.16 -1.51 4.75
CA VAL A 189 8.46 -1.64 3.46
C VAL A 189 7.69 -2.95 3.38
N ALA A 190 8.24 -4.07 3.86
CA ALA A 190 7.58 -5.37 3.85
C ALA A 190 6.56 -5.54 4.99
N GLY A 191 6.74 -4.83 6.11
CA GLY A 191 5.95 -5.01 7.32
C GLY A 191 6.23 -6.38 7.98
N ARG A 192 7.45 -6.89 7.82
CA ARG A 192 7.87 -8.23 8.29
C ARG A 192 9.24 -8.15 8.96
N SER A 193 9.49 -9.09 9.88
CA SER A 193 10.81 -9.20 10.52
C SER A 193 11.89 -9.57 9.50
N TRP A 194 13.15 -9.22 9.80
CA TRP A 194 14.28 -9.56 8.93
C TRP A 194 14.42 -11.07 8.73
N ASP A 195 14.21 -11.86 9.80
CA ASP A 195 14.24 -13.32 9.72
C ASP A 195 13.16 -13.84 8.77
N SER A 196 11.97 -13.25 8.79
CA SER A 196 10.86 -13.63 7.90
C SER A 196 11.13 -13.23 6.45
N ILE A 197 11.83 -12.11 6.22
CA ILE A 197 12.30 -11.73 4.88
C ILE A 197 13.34 -12.73 4.36
N LEU A 198 14.27 -13.21 5.21
CA LEU A 198 15.27 -14.21 4.83
C LEU A 198 14.68 -15.62 4.65
N GLN A 199 13.64 -15.98 5.42
CA GLN A 199 12.93 -17.25 5.29
C GLN A 199 12.00 -17.30 4.07
N GLY A 200 11.50 -16.15 3.59
CA GLY A 200 10.63 -16.03 2.42
C GLY A 200 9.18 -16.45 2.67
N LEU A 201 8.38 -16.59 1.59
CA LEU A 201 6.95 -16.96 1.65
C LEU A 201 6.70 -18.43 2.01
N GLU A 202 7.75 -19.25 2.10
CA GLU A 202 7.71 -20.70 2.41
C GLU A 202 7.83 -21.00 3.90
N GLY A 203 8.23 -20.01 4.71
CA GLY A 203 8.18 -20.13 6.17
C GLY A 203 6.72 -20.33 6.59
N ARG A 204 6.48 -21.25 7.56
CA ARG A 204 5.17 -21.38 8.23
C ARG A 204 4.65 -19.97 8.52
N ALA A 205 3.35 -19.76 8.35
CA ALA A 205 2.68 -18.58 8.87
C ALA A 205 2.97 -18.50 10.39
N LYS A 206 4.11 -17.87 10.74
CA LYS A 206 4.38 -17.47 12.10
C LYS A 206 3.24 -16.56 12.49
N ASP A 207 2.87 -16.61 13.76
CA ASP A 207 1.91 -15.69 14.33
C ASP A 207 2.34 -14.25 13.98
N LEU A 208 1.69 -13.65 12.99
CA LEU A 208 1.95 -12.29 12.53
C LEU A 208 1.71 -11.30 13.67
N ASN A 209 0.82 -11.63 14.61
CA ASN A 209 0.63 -10.84 15.82
C ASN A 209 1.82 -10.96 16.77
N GLY A 210 2.42 -12.14 16.89
CA GLY A 210 3.65 -12.40 17.62
C GLY A 210 4.87 -11.69 17.02
N GLU A 211 5.03 -11.71 15.69
CA GLU A 211 6.07 -10.92 14.99
C GLU A 211 5.86 -9.42 15.20
N ARG A 212 4.62 -8.92 15.08
CA ARG A 212 4.30 -7.51 15.31
C ARG A 212 4.55 -7.10 16.74
N ARG A 213 4.19 -7.91 17.73
CA ARG A 213 4.50 -7.67 19.16
C ARG A 213 6.01 -7.61 19.37
N THR A 214 6.76 -8.53 18.77
CA THR A 214 8.24 -8.53 18.84
C THR A 214 8.83 -7.24 18.26
N MET A 215 8.32 -6.82 17.09
CA MET A 215 8.72 -5.57 16.43
C MET A 215 8.35 -4.33 17.25
N GLN A 216 7.16 -4.31 17.88
CA GLN A 216 6.71 -3.22 18.75
C GLN A 216 7.57 -3.13 20.03
N THR A 217 7.90 -4.25 20.66
CA THR A 217 8.79 -4.28 21.83
C THR A 217 10.22 -3.85 21.48
N ALA A 218 10.67 -4.15 20.26
CA ALA A 218 11.98 -3.73 19.77
C ALA A 218 11.99 -2.29 19.24
N LEU A 219 10.82 -1.67 19.01
CA LEU A 219 10.67 -0.34 18.40
C LEU A 219 11.49 0.75 19.11
N PRO A 220 11.51 0.86 20.47
CA PRO A 220 12.31 1.87 21.14
C PRO A 220 13.80 1.78 20.83
N LYS A 221 14.32 0.56 20.61
CA LYS A 221 15.73 0.33 20.27
C LYS A 221 16.09 0.76 18.85
N PHE A 222 15.10 0.81 17.96
CA PHE A 222 15.25 1.19 16.56
C PHE A 222 14.80 2.62 16.26
N LEU A 223 14.23 3.34 17.23
CA LEU A 223 13.71 4.71 17.03
C LEU A 223 14.75 5.66 16.41
N PRO A 224 16.02 5.71 16.86
CA PRO A 224 17.03 6.58 16.24
C PRO A 224 17.29 6.23 14.78
N GLN A 225 17.38 4.93 14.46
CA GLN A 225 17.61 4.45 13.09
C GLN A 225 16.39 4.70 12.20
N ILE A 226 15.17 4.54 12.73
CA ILE A 226 13.93 4.85 12.02
C ILE A 226 13.87 6.36 11.74
N SER A 227 14.20 7.20 12.72
CA SER A 227 14.27 8.65 12.54
C SER A 227 15.23 9.02 11.39
N GLY A 228 16.44 8.44 11.40
CA GLY A 228 17.42 8.65 10.32
C GLY A 228 16.96 8.14 8.95
N ILE A 229 16.20 7.04 8.88
CA ILE A 229 15.56 6.58 7.64
C ILE A 229 14.53 7.60 7.16
N LEU A 230 13.64 8.06 8.03
CA LEU A 230 12.56 8.98 7.67
C LEU A 230 13.08 10.36 7.25
N GLU A 231 14.24 10.78 7.76
CA GLU A 231 14.91 12.02 7.37
C GLU A 231 15.53 11.94 5.97
N ASN A 232 16.19 10.83 5.65
CA ASN A 232 16.95 10.68 4.41
C ASN A 232 16.12 10.12 3.24
N VAL A 233 15.02 9.42 3.54
CA VAL A 233 14.17 8.85 2.50
C VAL A 233 13.56 9.95 1.65
N ASN A 234 13.42 9.70 0.35
CA ASN A 234 12.69 10.61 -0.52
C ASN A 234 11.30 10.93 0.06
N ARG A 235 10.90 12.20 0.12
CA ARG A 235 9.60 12.63 0.68
C ARG A 235 8.41 11.86 0.08
N GLN A 236 8.48 11.51 -1.20
CA GLN A 236 7.45 10.71 -1.86
C GLN A 236 7.31 9.29 -1.30
N MET A 237 8.38 8.72 -0.72
CA MET A 237 8.33 7.43 -0.04
C MET A 237 7.63 7.47 1.31
N LEU A 238 7.69 8.58 2.04
CA LEU A 238 6.96 8.72 3.31
C LEU A 238 5.45 8.50 3.10
N LEU A 239 4.95 9.00 1.97
CA LEU A 239 3.55 8.85 1.57
C LEU A 239 3.21 7.40 1.25
N ILE A 240 4.07 6.71 0.50
CA ILE A 240 3.90 5.28 0.21
C ILE A 240 3.93 4.45 1.49
N LEU A 241 4.83 4.75 2.43
CA LEU A 241 4.90 4.08 3.73
C LEU A 241 3.59 4.30 4.51
N LYS A 242 3.09 5.53 4.58
CA LYS A 242 1.81 5.87 5.22
C LYS A 242 0.65 5.09 4.60
N THR A 243 0.54 5.08 3.26
CA THR A 243 -0.48 4.31 2.54
C THR A 243 -0.40 2.81 2.85
N ASN A 244 0.79 2.22 2.84
CA ASN A 244 0.97 0.80 3.13
C ASN A 244 0.57 0.45 4.58
N ASP A 245 0.94 1.29 5.54
CA ASP A 245 0.60 1.06 6.95
C ASP A 245 -0.90 1.20 7.21
N LEU A 246 -1.59 2.12 6.52
CA LEU A 246 -3.05 2.24 6.57
C LEU A 246 -3.73 0.99 6.00
N ILE A 247 -3.29 0.50 4.83
CA ILE A 247 -3.81 -0.75 4.23
C ILE A 247 -3.62 -1.93 5.18
N ARG A 248 -2.42 -2.06 5.77
CA ARG A 248 -2.15 -3.10 6.79
C ARG A 248 -3.04 -2.96 8.01
N GLY A 249 -3.32 -1.74 8.44
CA GLY A 249 -4.25 -1.45 9.51
C GLY A 249 -5.66 -1.97 9.20
N ILE A 250 -6.15 -1.73 7.98
CA ILE A 250 -7.43 -2.25 7.50
C ILE A 250 -7.41 -3.79 7.45
N GLU A 251 -6.38 -4.40 6.88
CA GLU A 251 -6.24 -5.87 6.84
C GLU A 251 -6.20 -6.51 8.22
N HIS A 252 -5.58 -5.85 9.18
CA HIS A 252 -5.55 -6.29 10.57
C HIS A 252 -6.94 -6.23 11.18
N THR A 253 -7.61 -5.08 11.09
CA THR A 253 -8.98 -4.89 11.61
C THR A 253 -9.94 -5.91 11.00
N LEU A 254 -9.84 -6.16 9.69
CA LEU A 254 -10.68 -7.12 8.98
C LEU A 254 -10.27 -8.59 9.15
N GLY A 255 -9.14 -8.86 9.82
CA GLY A 255 -8.65 -10.22 10.04
C GLY A 255 -8.18 -10.94 8.76
N THR A 256 -7.88 -10.22 7.68
CA THR A 256 -7.55 -10.81 6.36
C THR A 256 -6.06 -10.98 6.09
N HIS A 257 -5.22 -10.55 7.02
CA HIS A 257 -3.75 -10.53 6.92
C HIS A 257 -3.11 -11.91 6.65
N THR A 258 -3.81 -13.00 6.96
CA THR A 258 -3.29 -14.38 6.83
C THR A 258 -3.18 -14.88 5.39
N ARG A 259 -3.85 -14.26 4.42
CA ARG A 259 -4.01 -14.83 3.06
C ARG A 259 -2.91 -14.47 2.06
N ASN A 260 -1.82 -13.80 2.48
CA ASN A 260 -0.76 -13.27 1.58
C ASN A 260 -1.30 -12.47 0.36
N GLY A 261 -2.55 -11.98 0.42
CA GLY A 261 -3.25 -11.36 -0.71
C GLY A 261 -2.58 -10.07 -1.15
N ALA A 262 -2.28 -9.18 -0.21
CA ALA A 262 -1.55 -7.94 -0.49
C ALA A 262 -0.20 -8.20 -1.15
N PHE A 263 0.57 -9.20 -0.69
CA PHE A 263 1.85 -9.54 -1.30
C PHE A 263 1.70 -9.97 -2.76
N ARG A 264 0.73 -10.83 -3.07
CA ARG A 264 0.43 -11.25 -4.44
C ARG A 264 0.12 -10.07 -5.35
N ILE A 265 -0.75 -9.17 -4.87
CA ILE A 265 -1.18 -7.98 -5.63
C ILE A 265 0.01 -7.03 -5.84
N MET A 266 0.78 -6.77 -4.79
CA MET A 266 2.00 -5.97 -4.84
C MET A 266 3.00 -6.53 -5.89
N CYS A 267 3.25 -7.85 -5.87
CA CYS A 267 4.12 -8.52 -6.85
C CYS A 267 3.63 -8.29 -8.29
N TYR A 268 2.33 -8.48 -8.51
CA TYR A 268 1.71 -8.33 -9.82
C TYR A 268 1.93 -6.91 -10.37
N TYR A 269 1.67 -5.88 -9.56
CA TYR A 269 1.85 -4.49 -9.95
C TYR A 269 3.32 -4.08 -10.08
N CYS A 270 4.22 -4.61 -9.25
CA CYS A 270 5.66 -4.41 -9.41
C CYS A 270 6.16 -4.91 -10.76
N ILE A 271 5.74 -6.12 -11.16
CA ILE A 271 6.07 -6.69 -12.47
C ILE A 271 5.53 -5.79 -13.58
N ARG A 272 4.24 -5.42 -13.53
CA ARG A 272 3.64 -4.53 -14.53
C ARG A 272 4.35 -3.18 -14.63
N SER A 273 4.78 -2.59 -13.52
CA SER A 273 5.53 -1.33 -13.50
C SER A 273 6.83 -1.43 -14.30
N ILE A 274 7.62 -2.47 -14.03
CA ILE A 274 8.91 -2.69 -14.69
C ILE A 274 8.74 -2.96 -16.18
N TYR A 275 7.75 -3.78 -16.55
CA TYR A 275 7.49 -4.09 -17.95
C TYR A 275 6.88 -2.93 -18.72
N SER A 276 6.02 -2.12 -18.08
CA SER A 276 5.54 -0.85 -18.64
C SER A 276 6.70 0.09 -18.96
N GLN A 277 7.68 0.20 -18.06
CA GLN A 277 8.88 0.99 -18.34
C GLN A 277 9.73 0.39 -19.48
N LYS A 278 9.90 -0.94 -19.53
CA LYS A 278 10.60 -1.59 -20.65
C LYS A 278 9.92 -1.34 -21.98
N LEU A 279 8.58 -1.38 -22.02
CA LEU A 279 7.78 -1.10 -23.22
C LEU A 279 7.94 0.35 -23.67
N TYR A 280 8.06 1.30 -22.74
CA TYR A 280 8.32 2.71 -23.05
C TYR A 280 9.64 2.91 -23.83
N TYR A 281 10.70 2.20 -23.45
CA TYR A 281 12.00 2.23 -24.15
C TYR A 281 12.07 1.33 -25.40
N CYS A 282 10.99 0.64 -25.78
CA CYS A 282 10.97 -0.17 -27.00
C CYS A 282 10.57 0.68 -28.22
N HIS A 283 11.47 0.76 -29.19
CA HIS A 283 11.26 1.52 -30.43
C HIS A 283 10.62 0.68 -31.54
N THR A 284 10.79 -0.65 -31.54
CA THR A 284 10.27 -1.54 -32.59
C THR A 284 9.09 -2.40 -32.12
N LYS A 285 8.20 -2.76 -33.06
CA LYS A 285 7.05 -3.65 -32.79
C LYS A 285 7.49 -5.04 -32.31
N ILE A 286 8.59 -5.57 -32.84
CA ILE A 286 9.13 -6.89 -32.43
C ILE A 286 9.63 -6.83 -30.99
N GLN A 287 10.36 -5.79 -30.60
CA GLN A 287 10.80 -5.61 -29.20
C GLN A 287 9.59 -5.48 -28.26
N ARG A 288 8.58 -4.68 -28.63
CA ARG A 288 7.34 -4.56 -27.84
C ARG A 288 6.63 -5.89 -27.66
N LEU A 289 6.52 -6.69 -28.73
CA LEU A 289 5.93 -8.01 -28.67
C LEU A 289 6.73 -8.94 -27.75
N LYS A 290 8.06 -8.99 -27.90
CA LYS A 290 8.94 -9.79 -27.02
C LYS A 290 8.77 -9.42 -25.55
N VAL A 291 8.76 -8.12 -25.24
CA VAL A 291 8.58 -7.63 -23.87
C VAL A 291 7.20 -7.97 -23.32
N SER A 292 6.13 -7.80 -24.10
CA SER A 292 4.76 -8.15 -23.66
C SER A 292 4.55 -9.65 -23.46
N VAL A 293 5.13 -10.50 -24.33
CA VAL A 293 5.10 -11.96 -24.14
C VAL A 293 5.84 -12.35 -22.87
N ALA A 294 7.02 -11.77 -22.63
CA ALA A 294 7.78 -12.02 -21.41
C ALA A 294 7.04 -11.55 -20.14
N GLU A 295 6.32 -10.42 -20.20
CA GLU A 295 5.46 -9.94 -19.12
C GLU A 295 4.36 -10.95 -18.82
N LYS A 296 3.57 -11.32 -19.84
CA LYS A 296 2.47 -12.27 -19.70
C LYS A 296 2.93 -13.63 -19.17
N TRP A 297 4.08 -14.10 -19.61
CA TRP A 297 4.69 -15.34 -19.12
C TRP A 297 5.07 -15.27 -17.64
N LEU A 298 5.68 -14.16 -17.20
CA LEU A 298 6.04 -13.97 -15.80
C LEU A 298 4.80 -13.86 -14.90
N LEU A 299 3.77 -13.14 -15.36
CA LEU A 299 2.49 -13.04 -14.67
C LEU A 299 1.77 -14.40 -14.60
N LEU A 300 1.89 -15.24 -15.64
CA LEU A 300 1.38 -16.60 -15.63
C LEU A 300 2.11 -17.45 -14.57
N LYS A 301 3.44 -17.42 -14.55
CA LYS A 301 4.25 -18.10 -13.53
C LYS A 301 3.85 -17.67 -12.12
N LEU A 302 3.63 -16.37 -11.89
CA LEU A 302 3.18 -15.84 -10.62
C LEU A 302 1.81 -16.42 -10.22
N LYS A 303 0.85 -16.44 -11.15
CA LYS A 303 -0.48 -17.03 -10.91
C LYS A 303 -0.39 -18.51 -10.57
N VAL A 304 0.43 -19.27 -11.30
CA VAL A 304 0.65 -20.71 -11.05
C VAL A 304 1.30 -20.93 -9.69
N TYR A 305 2.33 -20.17 -9.33
CA TYR A 305 2.98 -20.25 -8.01
C TYR A 305 1.98 -20.03 -6.86
N TYR A 306 1.22 -18.93 -6.91
CA TYR A 306 0.23 -18.65 -5.86
C TYR A 306 -0.93 -19.66 -5.85
N PHE A 307 -1.27 -20.25 -6.99
CA PHE A 307 -2.23 -21.35 -7.06
C PHE A 307 -1.72 -22.59 -6.32
N PHE A 308 -0.45 -22.96 -6.51
CA PHE A 308 0.19 -24.05 -5.76
C PHE A 308 0.29 -23.76 -4.26
N VAL A 309 0.68 -22.54 -3.87
CA VAL A 309 0.70 -22.13 -2.45
C VAL A 309 -0.69 -22.20 -1.84
N TYR A 310 -1.73 -21.78 -2.58
CA TYR A 310 -3.11 -21.88 -2.13
C TYR A 310 -3.54 -23.33 -1.91
N LEU A 311 -3.24 -24.23 -2.85
CA LEU A 311 -3.49 -25.67 -2.74
C LEU A 311 -2.75 -26.29 -1.54
N GLY A 312 -1.48 -25.97 -1.35
CA GLY A 312 -0.68 -26.47 -0.22
C GLY A 312 -1.24 -26.03 1.14
N ASN A 313 -1.67 -24.77 1.25
CA ASN A 313 -2.36 -24.28 2.45
C ASN A 313 -3.71 -24.97 2.65
N TRP A 314 -4.46 -25.25 1.57
CA TRP A 314 -5.73 -25.98 1.63
C TRP A 314 -5.54 -27.43 2.13
N CYS A 315 -4.52 -28.14 1.62
CA CYS A 315 -4.17 -29.47 2.11
C CYS A 315 -3.77 -29.45 3.59
N ASN A 316 -3.01 -28.44 4.04
CA ASN A 316 -2.66 -28.29 5.46
C ASN A 316 -3.88 -28.00 6.35
N ILE A 317 -4.86 -27.23 5.86
CA ILE A 317 -6.13 -26.96 6.57
C ILE A 317 -6.97 -28.24 6.66
N LEU A 318 -7.02 -29.06 5.62
CA LEU A 318 -7.71 -30.36 5.65
C LEU A 318 -7.03 -31.35 6.63
N VAL A 319 -5.69 -31.38 6.66
CA VAL A 319 -4.92 -32.18 7.64
C VAL A 319 -5.14 -31.68 9.08
N SER A 320 -5.29 -30.36 9.27
CA SER A 320 -5.64 -29.75 10.56
C SER A 320 -7.08 -30.06 10.99
N LEU A 321 -8.04 -30.12 10.05
CA LEU A 321 -9.44 -30.45 10.32
C LEU A 321 -9.66 -31.95 10.55
N GLY A 322 -8.75 -32.80 10.08
CA GLY A 322 -8.69 -34.23 10.38
C GLY A 322 -8.23 -34.57 11.81
N LYS A 323 -7.69 -33.60 12.55
CA LYS A 323 -7.37 -33.73 13.98
C LYS A 323 -8.47 -33.11 14.84
N ARG A 324 -9.63 -33.78 14.94
CA ARG A 324 -10.49 -33.57 16.12
C ARG A 324 -9.75 -34.13 17.34
N PRO A 325 -9.76 -33.46 18.51
CA PRO A 325 -9.31 -34.10 19.74
C PRO A 325 -10.23 -35.30 20.00
N ALA A 326 -9.63 -36.48 20.12
CA ALA A 326 -10.28 -37.56 20.83
C ALA A 326 -10.48 -37.05 22.26
N LEU A 327 -11.73 -36.72 22.60
CA LEU A 327 -12.16 -36.64 23.98
C LEU A 327 -12.01 -38.05 24.57
N MET A 328 -11.00 -38.21 25.41
CA MET A 328 -11.01 -39.12 26.55
C MET A 328 -10.35 -38.41 27.71
#